data_AF-A0A7X7J271-F1
#
_entry.id   AF-A0A7X7J271-F1
#
_cell.length_a   1.000
_cell.length_b   1.000
_cell.length_c   1.000
_cell.angle_alpha   90.00
_cell.angle_beta   90.00
_cell.angle_gamma   90.00
#
_symmetry.space_group_name_H-M   'P 1'
#
loop_
_entity.id
_entity.type
_entity.pdbx_description
1 polymer ?
#
loop_
_entity_poly.entity_id
_entity_poly.type
_entity_poly.pdbx_seq_one_letter_code
_entity_poly.pdbx_strand_id
1 'polypeptide(L)'
;MIGDWDLFAPVVSCSLFQARETGSLHIEGSDVRCPPSRQTRPFYPSVQGILITGDELVELKRHAHDIPDCPGLARRIQKHNGNKPLILSRDGLDWLVAVLDAVLHDPKGYPCVQYDPWKLEYVPHTDERCVTCQRLYDRLNSESQRLYEIDRKEWSKIQKREQTRERKKDAMSRIKTVFEKRGCPAFPARVSRGYTIFYENMMVSRIRQRDKWWEVLWWSHRDKWESIGDMGGVLFDTVEEAATYVLDDPMGIFWR
;
A
#
# COMPACT_ATOMS: atom_id res chain seq x y z
N MET A 1 -21.53 -12.76 -8.47
CA MET A 1 -20.21 -12.66 -9.11
C MET A 1 -19.23 -12.11 -8.09
N ILE A 2 -18.65 -13.01 -7.30
CA ILE A 2 -17.64 -12.75 -6.28
C ILE A 2 -16.35 -13.27 -6.92
N GLY A 3 -15.42 -12.37 -7.24
CA GLY A 3 -14.13 -12.75 -7.80
C GLY A 3 -13.17 -13.07 -6.68
N ASP A 4 -12.78 -14.34 -6.59
CA ASP A 4 -11.66 -14.84 -5.81
C ASP A 4 -10.37 -14.14 -6.21
N TRP A 5 -9.66 -13.59 -5.22
CA TRP A 5 -8.30 -13.08 -5.35
C TRP A 5 -7.41 -13.72 -4.29
N ASP A 6 -7.43 -15.05 -4.24
CA ASP A 6 -6.39 -15.85 -3.58
C ASP A 6 -5.81 -16.77 -4.63
N LEU A 7 -4.63 -16.42 -5.17
CA LEU A 7 -3.66 -17.30 -5.83
C LEU A 7 -2.55 -16.43 -6.46
N PHE A 8 -1.58 -16.00 -5.66
CA PHE A 8 -0.22 -15.74 -6.13
C PHE A 8 0.75 -15.91 -4.96
N ALA A 9 1.03 -17.17 -4.64
CA ALA A 9 2.39 -17.57 -4.31
C ALA A 9 3.00 -18.18 -5.58
N PRO A 10 4.27 -17.91 -5.86
CA PRO A 10 5.13 -19.02 -6.19
C PRO A 10 6.40 -19.00 -5.35
N VAL A 11 6.60 -20.10 -4.64
CA VAL A 11 7.92 -20.64 -4.33
C VAL A 11 8.66 -20.80 -5.66
N VAL A 12 9.76 -20.08 -5.84
CA VAL A 12 10.61 -20.24 -7.02
C VAL A 12 11.40 -21.54 -6.83
N SER A 13 11.02 -22.54 -7.62
CA SER A 13 11.75 -23.79 -7.81
C SER A 13 13.10 -23.49 -8.48
N CYS A 14 14.18 -23.90 -7.82
CA CYS A 14 15.55 -23.79 -8.31
C CYS A 14 15.77 -24.87 -9.38
N SER A 15 16.00 -24.46 -10.63
CA SER A 15 16.33 -25.37 -11.74
C SER A 15 17.83 -25.31 -12.03
N LEU A 16 18.47 -26.48 -11.92
CA LEU A 16 19.85 -26.80 -12.33
C LEU A 16 20.27 -26.18 -13.67
N PHE A 17 21.51 -25.68 -13.76
CA PHE A 17 22.20 -25.50 -15.04
C PHE A 17 23.64 -26.05 -14.98
N GLN A 18 24.00 -26.81 -16.02
CA GLN A 18 25.24 -27.55 -16.18
C GLN A 18 26.46 -26.64 -16.46
N ALA A 19 27.60 -27.04 -15.90
CA ALA A 19 28.90 -26.42 -16.08
C ALA A 19 29.48 -26.63 -17.50
N ARG A 20 30.23 -25.62 -17.98
CA ARG A 20 31.28 -25.79 -18.98
C ARG A 20 32.54 -25.07 -18.51
N GLU A 21 33.64 -25.81 -18.54
CA GLU A 21 35.00 -25.41 -18.14
C GLU A 21 35.59 -24.42 -19.13
N THR A 22 36.01 -23.24 -18.66
CA THR A 22 37.22 -22.54 -19.14
C THR A 22 37.72 -21.59 -18.05
N GLY A 23 39.02 -21.68 -17.74
CA GLY A 23 39.65 -20.93 -16.66
C GLY A 23 39.85 -19.46 -17.03
N SER A 24 38.97 -18.60 -16.53
CA SER A 24 39.23 -17.20 -16.18
C SER A 24 38.03 -16.73 -15.34
N LEU A 25 38.20 -16.55 -14.03
CA LEU A 25 37.11 -16.24 -13.11
C LEU A 25 36.73 -14.75 -13.21
N HIS A 26 36.01 -14.40 -14.26
CA HIS A 26 34.99 -13.37 -14.17
C HIS A 26 33.82 -13.95 -13.36
N ILE A 27 33.31 -13.20 -12.38
CA ILE A 27 32.02 -13.47 -11.75
C ILE A 27 30.95 -13.10 -12.79
N GLU A 28 30.78 -13.94 -13.82
CA GLU A 28 29.61 -13.86 -14.69
C GLU A 28 28.45 -14.56 -13.98
N GLY A 29 27.43 -13.79 -13.62
CA GLY A 29 26.07 -14.30 -13.61
C GLY A 29 25.53 -14.90 -12.31
N SER A 30 25.89 -14.39 -11.13
CA SER A 30 24.87 -14.35 -10.07
C SER A 30 23.85 -13.29 -10.49
N ASP A 31 22.87 -13.73 -11.29
CA ASP A 31 21.74 -12.95 -11.76
C ASP A 31 20.90 -12.58 -10.51
N VAL A 32 21.34 -11.57 -9.76
CA VAL A 32 20.56 -10.92 -8.71
C VAL A 32 19.43 -10.20 -9.45
N ARG A 33 18.41 -10.98 -9.83
CA ARG A 33 17.25 -10.45 -10.52
C ARG A 33 16.68 -9.36 -9.63
N CYS A 34 16.49 -8.19 -10.21
CA CYS A 34 15.73 -7.12 -9.56
C CYS A 34 14.47 -7.74 -8.95
N PRO A 35 14.22 -7.57 -7.63
CA PRO A 35 12.94 -7.96 -7.07
C PRO A 35 11.86 -7.30 -7.95
N PRO A 36 10.82 -8.04 -8.37
CA PRO A 36 9.89 -7.59 -9.39
C PRO A 36 9.45 -6.18 -9.06
N SER A 37 9.85 -5.22 -9.90
CA SER A 37 9.63 -3.80 -9.65
C SER A 37 8.14 -3.63 -9.43
N ARG A 38 7.73 -3.31 -8.20
CA ARG A 38 6.33 -3.07 -7.84
C ARG A 38 5.92 -1.72 -8.42
N GLN A 39 5.80 -1.67 -9.73
CA GLN A 39 5.53 -0.45 -10.48
C GLN A 39 4.15 0.09 -10.08
N THR A 40 4.11 1.41 -9.86
CA THR A 40 2.92 2.27 -9.73
C THR A 40 2.22 2.40 -8.37
N ARG A 41 2.94 2.34 -7.23
CA ARG A 41 2.38 2.87 -5.96
C ARG A 41 2.79 4.34 -5.76
N PRO A 42 1.86 5.27 -5.44
CA PRO A 42 2.21 6.65 -5.12
C PRO A 42 3.12 6.65 -3.88
N PHE A 43 4.36 7.08 -4.14
CA PHE A 43 5.53 6.96 -3.29
C PHE A 43 5.45 7.97 -2.14
N TYR A 44 5.22 7.49 -0.92
CA TYR A 44 5.84 8.11 0.24
C TYR A 44 6.92 7.13 0.67
N PRO A 45 8.21 7.43 0.42
CA PRO A 45 9.27 6.54 0.88
C PRO A 45 9.23 6.58 2.41
N SER A 46 8.74 5.51 3.03
CA SER A 46 9.00 5.25 4.43
C SER A 46 10.52 5.15 4.56
N VAL A 47 11.11 6.20 5.14
CA VAL A 47 12.55 6.26 5.42
C VAL A 47 12.76 5.78 6.84
N GLN A 48 13.66 4.82 7.03
CA GLN A 48 13.99 4.27 8.33
C GLN A 48 15.46 4.51 8.62
N GLY A 49 15.76 5.02 9.82
CA GLY A 49 17.13 5.10 10.32
C GLY A 49 17.50 3.80 11.03
N ILE A 50 18.49 3.09 10.52
CA ILE A 50 19.04 1.88 11.15
C ILE A 50 20.47 2.18 11.58
N LEU A 51 20.76 2.02 12.87
CA LEU A 51 22.12 2.16 13.39
C LEU A 51 22.89 0.86 13.11
N ILE A 52 23.95 0.95 12.31
CA ILE A 52 24.82 -0.19 11.97
C ILE A 52 26.23 0.17 12.42
N THR A 53 26.78 -0.59 13.37
CA THR A 53 28.02 -0.28 14.08
C THR A 53 28.92 -1.50 14.21
N GLY A 54 30.20 -1.27 14.52
CA GLY A 54 31.15 -2.35 14.83
C GLY A 54 31.33 -3.32 13.67
N ASP A 55 31.32 -4.61 13.98
CA ASP A 55 31.61 -5.69 13.02
C ASP A 55 30.56 -5.78 11.91
N GLU A 56 29.30 -5.47 12.21
CA GLU A 56 28.23 -5.42 11.21
C GLU A 56 28.52 -4.38 10.12
N LEU A 57 29.08 -3.22 10.50
CA LEU A 57 29.42 -2.18 9.53
C LEU A 57 30.62 -2.60 8.68
N VAL A 58 31.58 -3.31 9.26
CA VAL A 58 32.74 -3.83 8.53
C VAL A 58 32.28 -4.82 7.46
N GLU A 59 31.42 -5.77 7.82
CA GLU A 59 30.88 -6.75 6.87
C GLU A 59 29.98 -6.08 5.83
N LEU A 60 29.12 -5.13 6.21
CA LEU A 60 28.30 -4.38 5.25
C LEU A 60 29.15 -3.62 4.23
N LYS A 61 30.28 -3.02 4.66
CA LYS A 61 31.19 -2.30 3.76
C LYS A 61 31.93 -3.23 2.80
N ARG A 62 32.24 -4.45 3.24
CA ARG A 62 32.88 -5.46 2.39
C ARG A 62 32.02 -5.74 1.15
N HIS A 63 30.72 -5.92 1.33
CA HIS A 63 29.78 -6.25 0.24
C HIS A 63 29.14 -5.03 -0.42
N ALA A 64 29.58 -3.82 -0.08
CA ALA A 64 29.00 -2.60 -0.63
C ALA A 64 29.16 -2.47 -2.15
N HIS A 65 30.11 -3.19 -2.74
CA HIS A 65 30.37 -3.21 -4.18
C HIS A 65 29.46 -4.18 -4.94
N ASP A 66 28.90 -5.18 -4.25
CA ASP A 66 27.94 -6.15 -4.81
C ASP A 66 26.51 -5.61 -4.82
N ILE A 67 26.29 -4.45 -4.20
CA ILE A 67 24.98 -3.79 -4.21
C ILE A 67 24.75 -3.23 -5.61
N PRO A 68 23.74 -3.72 -6.36
CA PRO A 68 23.41 -3.18 -7.67
C PRO A 68 23.09 -1.69 -7.56
N ASP A 69 23.25 -0.94 -8.65
CA ASP A 69 23.19 0.53 -8.72
C ASP A 69 21.86 1.13 -8.21
N CYS A 70 21.64 1.08 -6.90
CA CYS A 70 20.66 1.84 -6.18
C CYS A 70 21.30 3.22 -5.95
N PRO A 71 20.67 4.32 -6.41
CA PRO A 71 21.32 5.62 -6.55
C PRO A 71 21.99 6.07 -5.24
N GLY A 72 23.32 6.00 -5.23
CA GLY A 72 24.18 6.44 -4.14
C GLY A 72 24.19 5.55 -2.89
N LEU A 73 23.53 4.39 -2.87
CA LEU A 73 23.46 3.54 -1.66
C LEU A 73 24.84 2.99 -1.26
N ALA A 74 25.56 2.38 -2.21
CA ALA A 74 26.93 1.89 -2.01
C ALA A 74 27.86 3.00 -1.46
N ARG A 75 27.83 4.18 -2.10
CA ARG A 75 28.63 5.35 -1.67
C ARG A 75 28.29 5.80 -0.25
N ARG A 76 27.00 5.77 0.13
CA ARG A 76 26.53 6.14 1.48
C ARG A 76 27.00 5.14 2.53
N ILE A 77 26.96 3.84 2.22
CA ILE A 77 27.46 2.77 3.08
C ILE A 77 28.97 2.89 3.27
N GLN A 78 29.74 3.09 2.21
CA GLN A 78 31.19 3.27 2.30
C GLN A 78 31.57 4.47 3.17
N LYS A 79 30.86 5.61 3.02
CA LYS A 79 31.08 6.82 3.82
C LYS A 79 30.57 6.70 5.26
N HIS A 80 29.73 5.72 5.56
CA HIS A 80 29.15 5.56 6.89
C HIS A 80 30.22 5.22 7.93
N ASN A 81 30.19 5.87 9.10
CA ASN A 81 31.17 5.66 10.17
C ASN A 81 30.59 4.98 11.41
N GLY A 82 29.30 4.62 11.40
CA GLY A 82 28.61 3.98 12.52
C GLY A 82 28.12 4.94 13.61
N ASN A 83 28.48 6.23 13.56
CA ASN A 83 28.10 7.17 14.63
C ASN A 83 26.66 7.72 14.48
N LYS A 84 26.01 7.49 13.35
CA LYS A 84 24.67 8.00 13.03
C LYS A 84 23.84 6.86 12.45
N PRO A 85 22.50 6.89 12.55
CA PRO A 85 21.66 5.96 11.81
C PRO A 85 21.82 6.13 10.31
N LEU A 86 21.93 5.03 9.58
CA LEU A 86 21.88 5.01 8.12
C LEU A 86 20.42 5.12 7.69
N ILE A 87 20.07 6.22 7.02
CA ILE A 87 18.71 6.46 6.55
C ILE A 87 18.48 5.66 5.27
N LEU A 88 17.70 4.59 5.34
CA LEU A 88 17.41 3.76 4.18
C LEU A 88 15.99 4.00 3.70
N SER A 89 15.81 4.08 2.39
CA SER A 89 14.49 3.87 1.80
C SER A 89 14.16 2.38 1.91
N ARG A 90 12.86 2.07 1.85
CA ARG A 90 12.38 0.69 1.74
C ARG A 90 13.10 -0.09 0.64
N ASP A 91 13.20 0.44 -0.57
CA ASP A 91 13.88 -0.25 -1.68
C ASP A 91 15.37 -0.47 -1.37
N GLY A 92 16.02 0.52 -0.75
CA GLY A 92 17.42 0.40 -0.35
C GLY A 92 17.63 -0.70 0.70
N LEU A 93 16.66 -0.88 1.61
CA LEU A 93 16.68 -1.96 2.59
C LEU A 93 16.43 -3.33 1.93
N ASP A 94 15.46 -3.43 1.02
CA ASP A 94 15.16 -4.66 0.27
C ASP A 94 16.38 -5.11 -0.56
N TRP A 95 17.10 -4.16 -1.17
CA TRP A 95 18.36 -4.45 -1.86
C TRP A 95 19.45 -4.97 -0.94
N LEU A 96 19.62 -4.37 0.24
CA LEU A 96 20.60 -4.84 1.23
C LEU A 96 20.29 -6.26 1.70
N VAL A 97 19.02 -6.56 1.96
CA VAL A 97 18.58 -7.90 2.35
C VAL A 97 18.88 -8.90 1.24
N ALA A 98 18.57 -8.57 -0.02
CA ALA A 98 18.84 -9.45 -1.16
C ALA A 98 20.34 -9.72 -1.38
N VAL A 99 21.18 -8.69 -1.23
CA VAL A 99 22.64 -8.83 -1.38
C VAL A 99 23.21 -9.68 -0.24
N LEU A 100 22.82 -9.41 1.01
CA LEU A 100 23.28 -10.21 2.15
C LEU A 100 22.80 -11.66 2.05
N ASP A 101 21.57 -11.90 1.56
CA ASP A 101 21.06 -13.23 1.29
C ASP A 101 21.93 -13.95 0.25
N ALA A 102 22.21 -13.31 -0.89
CA ALA A 102 23.06 -13.90 -1.94
C ALA A 102 24.47 -14.19 -1.43
N VAL A 103 25.04 -13.27 -0.64
CA VAL A 103 26.38 -13.39 -0.05
C VAL A 103 26.44 -14.53 0.97
N LEU A 104 25.43 -14.67 1.83
CA LEU A 104 25.34 -15.76 2.81
C LEU A 104 25.21 -17.14 2.13
N HIS A 105 24.64 -17.17 0.93
CA HIS A 105 24.50 -18.39 0.13
C HIS A 105 25.68 -18.64 -0.83
N ASP A 106 26.67 -17.75 -0.92
CA ASP A 106 27.86 -17.96 -1.75
C ASP A 106 28.93 -18.78 -0.98
N PRO A 107 29.21 -20.03 -1.39
CA PRO A 107 30.20 -20.87 -0.73
C PRO A 107 31.64 -20.34 -0.85
N LYS A 108 31.92 -19.42 -1.80
CA LYS A 108 33.25 -18.82 -1.96
C LYS A 108 33.50 -17.68 -0.97
N GLY A 109 32.49 -16.84 -0.73
CA GLY A 109 32.58 -15.69 0.17
C GLY A 109 32.52 -16.09 1.64
N TYR A 110 31.59 -17.00 1.97
CA TYR A 110 31.41 -17.53 3.31
C TYR A 110 31.44 -19.06 3.25
N PRO A 111 32.61 -19.69 3.47
CA PRO A 111 32.72 -21.16 3.47
C PRO A 111 32.00 -21.82 4.66
N CYS A 112 31.21 -21.06 5.44
CA CYS A 112 30.30 -21.62 6.45
C CYS A 112 29.18 -22.48 5.85
N VAL A 113 28.98 -22.45 4.52
CA VAL A 113 28.10 -23.35 3.80
C VAL A 113 28.92 -24.45 3.13
N GLN A 114 29.31 -25.48 3.88
CA GLN A 114 29.65 -26.75 3.23
C GLN A 114 28.34 -27.33 2.69
N TYR A 115 28.12 -27.19 1.39
CA TYR A 115 27.11 -27.94 0.67
C TYR A 115 27.52 -29.42 0.72
N ASP A 116 27.03 -30.16 1.71
CA ASP A 116 27.08 -31.61 1.71
C ASP A 116 25.91 -32.09 0.83
N PRO A 117 26.16 -32.65 -0.37
CA PRO A 117 25.10 -33.10 -1.27
C PRO A 117 24.20 -34.19 -0.64
N TRP A 118 24.63 -34.77 0.49
CA TRP A 118 24.01 -35.91 1.14
C TRP A 118 23.40 -35.57 2.51
N LYS A 119 23.55 -34.34 3.02
CA LYS A 119 22.91 -33.87 4.25
C LYS A 119 22.12 -32.59 3.99
N LEU A 120 20.80 -32.66 4.17
CA LEU A 120 19.89 -31.51 4.06
C LEU A 120 19.95 -30.56 5.27
N GLU A 121 20.75 -30.90 6.29
CA GLU A 121 20.83 -30.14 7.52
C GLU A 121 22.01 -29.17 7.50
N TYR A 122 21.67 -27.89 7.63
CA TYR A 122 22.59 -26.77 7.80
C TYR A 122 23.42 -27.01 9.07
N VAL A 123 24.74 -27.21 8.95
CA VAL A 123 25.63 -27.28 10.12
C VAL A 123 26.20 -25.88 10.35
N PRO A 124 25.69 -25.09 11.32
CA PRO A 124 26.24 -23.77 11.60
C PRO A 124 27.70 -23.92 12.06
N HIS A 125 28.63 -23.43 11.24
CA HIS A 125 30.04 -23.33 11.63
C HIS A 125 30.33 -22.01 12.33
N THR A 126 31.27 -22.08 13.28
CA THR A 126 31.67 -21.08 14.28
C THR A 126 32.41 -19.87 13.73
N ASP A 127 32.37 -19.59 12.42
CA ASP A 127 33.02 -18.39 11.88
C ASP A 127 32.24 -17.15 12.33
N GLU A 128 32.89 -16.36 13.18
CA GLU A 128 32.35 -15.12 13.74
C GLU A 128 31.84 -14.18 12.64
N ARG A 129 32.43 -14.21 11.44
CA ARG A 129 32.00 -13.41 10.29
C ARG A 129 30.65 -13.85 9.73
N CYS A 130 30.47 -15.16 9.56
CA CYS A 130 29.20 -15.72 9.07
C CYS A 130 28.08 -15.44 10.08
N VAL A 131 28.36 -15.61 11.38
CA VAL A 131 27.42 -15.28 12.46
C VAL A 131 27.07 -13.78 12.46
N THR A 132 28.05 -12.90 12.24
CA THR A 132 27.82 -11.45 12.19
C THR A 132 26.99 -11.04 10.97
N CYS A 133 27.30 -11.61 9.80
CA CYS A 133 26.55 -11.35 8.57
C CYS A 133 25.10 -11.85 8.68
N GLN A 134 24.89 -13.05 9.24
CA GLN A 134 23.56 -13.61 9.49
C GLN A 134 22.74 -12.71 10.44
N ARG A 135 23.33 -12.26 11.55
CA ARG A 135 22.66 -11.35 12.49
C ARG A 135 22.26 -10.03 11.83
N LEU A 136 23.13 -9.48 10.98
CA LEU A 136 22.84 -8.27 10.21
C LEU A 136 21.68 -8.51 9.24
N TYR A 137 21.72 -9.63 8.49
CA TYR A 137 20.64 -10.03 7.58
C TYR A 137 19.30 -10.16 8.31
N ASP A 138 19.25 -10.93 9.39
CA ASP A 138 18.01 -11.18 10.15
C ASP A 138 17.39 -9.87 10.64
N ARG A 139 18.23 -8.95 11.13
CA ARG A 139 17.78 -7.63 11.59
C ARG A 139 17.26 -6.76 10.45
N LEU A 140 18.00 -6.67 9.33
CA LEU A 140 17.57 -5.87 8.17
C LEU A 140 16.32 -6.45 7.52
N ASN A 141 16.21 -7.78 7.44
CA ASN A 141 15.04 -8.49 6.93
C ASN A 141 13.81 -8.24 7.82
N SER A 142 13.97 -8.31 9.15
CA SER A 142 12.90 -7.98 10.10
C SER A 142 12.38 -6.55 9.94
N GLU A 143 13.28 -5.58 9.77
CA GLU A 143 12.91 -4.18 9.51
C GLU A 143 12.25 -4.00 8.13
N SER A 144 12.72 -4.69 7.09
CA SER A 144 12.09 -4.70 5.76
C SER A 144 10.66 -5.21 5.84
N GLN A 145 10.44 -6.35 6.51
CA GLN A 145 9.11 -6.93 6.71
C GLN A 145 8.18 -5.99 7.48
N ARG A 146 8.69 -5.37 8.56
CA ARG A 146 7.93 -4.38 9.33
C ARG A 146 7.49 -3.20 8.47
N LEU A 147 8.38 -2.63 7.67
CA LEU A 147 8.05 -1.53 6.75
C LEU A 147 7.04 -1.98 5.68
N TYR A 148 7.20 -3.20 5.15
CA TYR A 148 6.26 -3.80 4.21
C TYR A 148 4.83 -3.86 4.79
N GLU A 149 4.68 -4.28 6.03
CA GLU A 149 3.37 -4.36 6.69
C GLU A 149 2.74 -2.99 6.92
N ILE A 150 3.53 -1.99 7.33
CA ILE A 150 3.07 -0.61 7.52
C ILE A 150 2.55 -0.08 6.19
N ASP A 151 3.35 -0.19 5.13
CA ASP A 151 2.97 0.24 3.78
C ASP A 151 1.72 -0.49 3.28
N ARG A 152 1.62 -1.80 3.52
CA ARG A 152 0.44 -2.60 3.14
C ARG A 152 -0.83 -2.09 3.84
N LYS A 153 -0.75 -1.79 5.14
CA LYS A 153 -1.86 -1.26 5.93
C LYS A 153 -2.26 0.14 5.46
N GLU A 154 -1.30 1.03 5.24
CA GLU A 154 -1.56 2.38 4.72
C GLU A 154 -2.14 2.35 3.31
N TRP A 155 -1.61 1.51 2.43
CA TRP A 155 -2.13 1.36 1.07
C TRP A 155 -3.58 0.85 1.06
N SER A 156 -3.91 -0.13 1.92
CA SER A 156 -5.30 -0.57 2.10
C SER A 156 -6.22 0.57 2.56
N LYS A 157 -5.76 1.43 3.48
CA LYS A 157 -6.52 2.60 3.92
C LYS A 157 -6.73 3.61 2.78
N ILE A 158 -5.70 3.87 1.98
CA ILE A 158 -5.77 4.77 0.82
C ILE A 158 -6.79 4.26 -0.19
N GLN A 159 -6.71 2.98 -0.56
CA GLN A 159 -7.65 2.34 -1.50
C GLN A 159 -9.10 2.43 -1.00
N LYS A 160 -9.35 2.16 0.28
CA LYS A 160 -10.68 2.32 0.89
C LYS A 160 -11.17 3.78 0.83
N ARG A 161 -10.30 4.75 1.09
CA ARG A 161 -10.64 6.19 1.01
C ARG A 161 -10.94 6.60 -0.42
N GLU A 162 -10.16 6.14 -1.38
CA GLU A 162 -10.33 6.42 -2.81
C GLU A 162 -11.61 5.80 -3.36
N GLN A 163 -11.87 4.52 -3.08
CA GLN A 163 -13.13 3.87 -3.42
C GLN A 163 -14.33 4.61 -2.80
N THR A 164 -14.21 5.08 -1.56
CA THR A 164 -15.25 5.88 -0.92
C THR A 164 -15.43 7.24 -1.60
N ARG A 165 -14.36 7.90 -2.04
CA ARG A 165 -14.43 9.15 -2.81
C ARG A 165 -15.10 8.94 -4.16
N GLU A 166 -14.77 7.87 -4.86
CA GLU A 166 -15.35 7.57 -6.17
C GLU A 166 -16.85 7.24 -6.05
N ARG A 167 -17.24 6.41 -5.08
CA ARG A 167 -18.67 6.16 -4.77
C ARG A 167 -19.43 7.45 -4.46
N LYS A 168 -18.79 8.39 -3.76
CA LYS A 168 -19.39 9.71 -3.46
C LYS A 168 -19.50 10.60 -4.70
N LYS A 169 -18.52 10.54 -5.59
CA LYS A 169 -18.53 11.28 -6.85
C LYS A 169 -19.62 10.73 -7.78
N ASP A 170 -19.72 9.41 -7.90
CA ASP A 170 -20.75 8.70 -8.65
C ASP A 170 -22.17 9.08 -8.21
N ALA A 171 -22.45 9.00 -6.90
CA ALA A 171 -23.76 9.36 -6.37
C ALA A 171 -24.11 10.85 -6.60
N MET A 172 -23.14 11.76 -6.53
CA MET A 172 -23.38 13.17 -6.86
C MET A 172 -23.75 13.35 -8.34
N SER A 173 -23.02 12.71 -9.27
CA SER A 173 -23.35 12.77 -10.69
C SER A 173 -24.76 12.25 -10.94
N ARG A 174 -25.15 11.14 -10.30
CA ARG A 174 -26.48 10.54 -10.46
C ARG A 174 -27.60 11.48 -9.99
N ILE A 175 -27.42 12.14 -8.83
CA ILE A 175 -28.37 13.16 -8.36
C ILE A 175 -28.46 14.31 -9.37
N LYS A 176 -27.33 14.86 -9.84
CA LYS A 176 -27.33 15.94 -10.84
C LYS A 176 -28.09 15.56 -12.11
N THR A 177 -27.83 14.38 -12.65
CA THR A 177 -28.53 13.88 -13.85
C THR A 177 -30.04 13.83 -13.66
N VAL A 178 -30.54 13.43 -12.48
CA VAL A 178 -31.98 13.38 -12.19
C VAL A 178 -32.59 14.79 -12.18
N PHE A 179 -31.92 15.76 -11.56
CA PHE A 179 -32.38 17.15 -11.50
C PHE A 179 -32.35 17.84 -12.88
N GLU A 180 -31.26 17.65 -13.62
CA GLU A 180 -31.09 18.19 -14.98
C GLU A 180 -32.17 17.64 -15.93
N LYS A 181 -32.45 16.33 -15.87
CA LYS A 181 -33.47 15.68 -16.71
C LYS A 181 -34.88 16.23 -16.48
N ARG A 182 -35.19 16.68 -15.26
CA ARG A 182 -36.50 17.25 -14.90
C ARG A 182 -36.57 18.77 -15.09
N GLY A 183 -35.46 19.43 -15.46
CA GLY A 183 -35.42 20.88 -15.64
C GLY A 183 -35.64 21.66 -14.34
N CYS A 184 -35.33 21.07 -13.19
CA CYS A 184 -35.50 21.72 -11.90
C CYS A 184 -34.35 22.73 -11.66
N PRO A 185 -34.62 23.99 -11.27
CA PRO A 185 -33.58 24.99 -11.02
C PRO A 185 -32.80 24.75 -9.71
N ALA A 186 -33.17 23.74 -8.93
CA ALA A 186 -32.48 23.40 -7.69
C ALA A 186 -31.07 22.84 -7.96
N PHE A 187 -30.11 23.21 -7.11
CA PHE A 187 -28.73 22.78 -7.23
C PHE A 187 -28.36 21.77 -6.14
N PRO A 188 -28.01 20.52 -6.49
CA PRO A 188 -27.47 19.57 -5.54
C PRO A 188 -25.98 19.86 -5.28
N ALA A 189 -25.61 19.97 -4.01
CA ALA A 189 -24.24 20.18 -3.57
C ALA A 189 -23.85 19.23 -2.44
N ARG A 190 -22.57 18.85 -2.40
CA ARG A 190 -22.07 17.94 -1.35
C ARG A 190 -21.75 18.75 -0.11
N VAL A 191 -22.56 18.58 0.93
CA VAL A 191 -22.40 19.26 2.22
C VAL A 191 -22.45 18.20 3.32
N SER A 192 -21.58 18.34 4.33
CA SER A 192 -21.38 17.44 5.49
C SER A 192 -22.39 16.29 5.65
N ARG A 193 -21.89 15.05 5.57
CA ARG A 193 -22.64 13.79 5.74
C ARG A 193 -23.77 13.51 4.73
N GLY A 194 -23.93 14.28 3.65
CA GLY A 194 -24.90 13.98 2.60
C GLY A 194 -24.76 14.83 1.34
N TYR A 195 -25.84 14.89 0.58
CA TYR A 195 -26.05 15.74 -0.60
C TYR A 195 -27.20 16.68 -0.26
N THR A 196 -26.91 17.96 -0.13
CA THR A 196 -27.91 18.97 0.18
C THR A 196 -28.40 19.59 -1.13
N ILE A 197 -29.71 19.66 -1.27
CA ILE A 197 -30.40 20.26 -2.41
C ILE A 197 -30.77 21.67 -1.98
N PHE A 198 -30.38 22.62 -2.81
CA PHE A 198 -30.64 24.03 -2.58
C PHE A 198 -31.57 24.57 -3.66
N TYR A 199 -32.46 25.47 -3.26
CA TYR A 199 -33.38 26.19 -4.13
C TYR A 199 -33.38 27.65 -3.70
N GLU A 200 -33.17 28.58 -4.63
CA GLU A 200 -33.10 30.03 -4.32
C GLU A 200 -32.16 30.38 -3.15
N ASN A 201 -30.99 29.72 -3.10
CA ASN A 201 -29.99 29.80 -2.01
C ASN A 201 -30.45 29.28 -0.63
N MET A 202 -31.65 28.70 -0.52
CA MET A 202 -32.12 28.05 0.70
C MET A 202 -31.88 26.54 0.65
N MET A 203 -31.60 25.95 1.80
CA MET A 203 -31.53 24.49 1.95
C MET A 203 -32.95 23.93 1.99
N VAL A 204 -33.25 22.99 1.11
CA VAL A 204 -34.60 22.41 1.02
C VAL A 204 -34.61 20.99 1.55
N SER A 205 -33.70 20.17 1.03
CA SER A 205 -33.65 18.74 1.33
C SER A 205 -32.21 18.26 1.43
N ARG A 206 -32.02 17.13 2.11
CA ARG A 206 -30.75 16.43 2.16
C ARG A 206 -30.93 14.94 1.95
N ILE A 207 -30.23 14.41 0.96
CA ILE A 207 -30.11 12.98 0.70
C ILE A 207 -28.85 12.47 1.39
N ARG A 208 -28.97 11.52 2.32
CA ARG A 208 -27.80 10.91 3.00
C ARG A 208 -27.81 9.39 2.86
N GLN A 209 -26.62 8.81 2.76
CA GLN A 209 -26.48 7.36 2.79
C GLN A 209 -26.48 6.87 4.24
N ARG A 210 -27.35 5.91 4.56
CA ARG A 210 -27.43 5.22 5.84
C ARG A 210 -27.33 3.72 5.59
N ASP A 211 -26.15 3.17 5.86
CA ASP A 211 -25.79 1.78 5.56
C ASP A 211 -25.99 1.45 4.07
N LYS A 212 -27.02 0.68 3.73
CA LYS A 212 -27.37 0.28 2.36
C LYS A 212 -28.46 1.16 1.74
N TRP A 213 -29.11 2.02 2.53
CA TRP A 213 -30.27 2.80 2.14
C TRP A 213 -29.93 4.28 1.97
N TRP A 214 -30.77 4.99 1.23
CA TRP A 214 -30.73 6.44 1.07
C TRP A 214 -31.87 7.07 1.84
N GLU A 215 -31.56 7.94 2.78
CA GLU A 215 -32.56 8.65 3.56
C GLU A 215 -32.70 10.08 3.04
N VAL A 216 -33.96 10.53 2.91
CA VAL A 216 -34.29 11.91 2.60
C VAL A 216 -34.67 12.65 3.88
N LEU A 217 -34.00 13.77 4.11
CA LEU A 217 -34.27 14.70 5.18
C LEU A 217 -34.81 16.00 4.59
N TRP A 218 -35.59 16.73 5.37
CA TRP A 218 -36.03 18.07 5.02
C TRP A 218 -35.40 19.09 5.97
N TRP A 219 -35.22 20.31 5.48
CA TRP A 219 -34.78 21.42 6.31
C TRP A 219 -35.98 22.02 7.04
N SER A 220 -36.05 21.84 8.36
CA SER A 220 -37.20 22.31 9.12
C SER A 220 -37.12 23.80 9.44
N HIS A 221 -38.26 24.40 9.73
CA HIS A 221 -38.38 25.78 10.24
C HIS A 221 -37.61 26.03 11.55
N ARG A 222 -37.06 24.98 12.18
CA ARG A 222 -36.22 25.05 13.39
C ARG A 222 -34.73 25.07 13.05
N ASP A 223 -34.37 25.39 11.82
CA ASP A 223 -33.00 25.43 11.30
C ASP A 223 -32.22 24.13 11.57
N LYS A 224 -32.88 23.00 11.39
CA LYS A 224 -32.27 21.68 11.56
C LYS A 224 -32.79 20.67 10.57
N TRP A 225 -31.98 19.65 10.31
CA TRP A 225 -32.36 18.51 9.49
C TRP A 225 -33.31 17.61 10.26
N GLU A 226 -34.50 17.40 9.71
CA GLU A 226 -35.48 16.47 10.26
C GLU A 226 -35.77 15.35 9.27
N SER A 227 -36.05 14.17 9.81
CA SER A 227 -36.51 13.03 9.04
C SER A 227 -37.94 13.28 8.57
N ILE A 228 -38.28 12.79 7.39
CA ILE A 228 -39.64 12.90 6.83
C ILE A 228 -40.45 11.70 7.34
N GLY A 229 -41.45 11.97 8.18
CA GLY A 229 -42.35 10.96 8.76
C GLY A 229 -42.20 10.81 10.28
N ASP A 230 -43.30 10.44 10.94
CA ASP A 230 -43.38 10.32 12.41
C ASP A 230 -42.62 9.10 12.95
N MET A 231 -42.41 8.08 12.11
CA MET A 231 -41.77 6.80 12.47
C MET A 231 -40.31 6.68 12.02
N GLY A 232 -39.69 7.79 11.60
CA GLY A 232 -38.34 7.82 11.04
C GLY A 232 -38.31 8.27 9.58
N GLY A 233 -37.12 8.50 9.04
CA GLY A 233 -36.96 9.06 7.70
C GLY A 233 -37.33 8.08 6.60
N VAL A 234 -37.83 8.61 5.48
CA VAL A 234 -38.12 7.84 4.26
C VAL A 234 -36.81 7.29 3.68
N LEU A 235 -36.76 5.98 3.48
CA LEU A 235 -35.61 5.24 2.98
C LEU A 235 -35.85 4.74 1.55
N PHE A 236 -34.80 4.78 0.73
CA PHE A 236 -34.80 4.32 -0.66
C PHE A 236 -33.64 3.37 -0.92
N ASP A 237 -33.81 2.46 -1.88
CA ASP A 237 -32.76 1.54 -2.32
C ASP A 237 -31.71 2.27 -3.16
N THR A 238 -32.15 3.23 -3.99
CA THR A 238 -31.28 3.96 -4.91
C THR A 238 -31.25 5.46 -4.63
N VAL A 239 -30.17 6.12 -5.06
CA VAL A 239 -30.02 7.57 -4.89
C VAL A 239 -30.94 8.34 -5.85
N GLU A 240 -31.29 7.75 -6.99
CA GLU A 240 -32.20 8.31 -7.98
C GLU A 240 -33.64 8.30 -7.50
N GLU A 241 -34.09 7.22 -6.84
CA GLU A 241 -35.42 7.18 -6.21
C GLU A 241 -35.52 8.25 -5.12
N ALA A 242 -34.50 8.38 -4.27
CA ALA A 242 -34.45 9.45 -3.27
C ALA A 242 -34.48 10.84 -3.91
N ALA A 243 -33.73 11.07 -5.00
CA ALA A 243 -33.74 12.33 -5.73
C ALA A 243 -35.09 12.61 -6.41
N THR A 244 -35.71 11.57 -6.97
CA THR A 244 -37.03 11.63 -7.61
C THR A 244 -38.11 11.96 -6.59
N TYR A 245 -38.06 11.35 -5.40
CA TYR A 245 -38.97 11.66 -4.30
C TYR A 245 -38.91 13.14 -3.88
N VAL A 246 -37.71 13.72 -3.84
CA VAL A 246 -37.56 15.17 -3.55
C VAL A 246 -38.17 16.01 -4.65
N LEU A 247 -37.99 15.64 -5.93
CA LEU A 247 -38.55 16.38 -7.06
C LEU A 247 -40.06 16.28 -7.16
N ASP A 248 -40.64 15.10 -6.92
CA ASP A 248 -42.08 14.88 -6.98
C ASP A 248 -42.81 15.51 -5.78
N ASP A 249 -42.08 15.81 -4.69
CA ASP A 249 -42.56 16.46 -3.46
C ASP A 249 -43.96 16.02 -3.01
N PRO A 250 -44.16 14.71 -2.75
CA PRO A 250 -45.49 14.17 -2.52
C PRO A 250 -46.17 14.75 -1.26
N MET A 251 -45.40 15.31 -0.34
CA MET A 251 -45.91 15.95 0.89
C MET A 251 -46.06 17.47 0.75
N GLY A 252 -45.63 18.06 -0.38
CA GLY A 252 -45.63 19.50 -0.61
C GLY A 252 -44.79 20.26 0.42
N ILE A 253 -43.63 19.74 0.82
CA ILE A 253 -42.75 20.31 1.84
C ILE A 253 -41.56 21.06 1.19
N PHE A 254 -41.15 20.69 -0.02
CA PHE A 254 -39.88 21.10 -0.60
C PHE A 254 -39.96 22.36 -1.46
N TRP A 255 -41.03 22.52 -2.27
CA TRP A 255 -41.08 23.52 -3.34
C TRP A 255 -42.11 24.63 -3.10
N ARG A 256 -42.32 25.04 -1.85
CA ARG A 256 -43.24 26.13 -1.50
C ARG A 256 -42.63 27.51 -1.66
#